data_AF-A0A939MB66-F1
#
_entry.id   AF-A0A939MB66-F1
#
_cell.length_a   1.000
_cell.length_b   1.000
_cell.length_c   1.000
_cell.angle_alpha   90.00
_cell.angle_beta   90.00
_cell.angle_gamma   90.00
#
_symmetry.space_group_name_H-M   'P 1'
#
loop_
_entity.id
_entity.type
_entity.pdbx_description
1 polymer ?
#
loop_
_entity_poly.entity_id
_entity_poly.type
_entity_poly.pdbx_seq_one_letter_code
_entity_poly.pdbx_strand_id
1 'polypeptide(L)'
;MSANGLRTIVWAGGEDQFCLAKVGLILDLEAKCEAGIATVMTRLGSGTWRLNDVREPIRLGLIGGGMAPDAAMKAVRNHVDENPLTSSVLLAYAIIEAVMVGVPDDPVGKQLDGDDQGKAEPAGAQQTGFTTTTDASDAPN
;
A
#
# COMPACT_ATOMS: atom_id res chain seq x y z
N MET A 1 -10.24 -15.65 1.19
CA MET A 1 -10.03 -14.69 0.09
C MET A 1 -9.09 -13.66 0.67
N SER A 2 -7.85 -13.66 0.18
CA SER A 2 -6.72 -12.96 0.77
C SER A 2 -6.82 -11.45 0.61
N ALA A 3 -6.18 -10.72 1.53
CA ALA A 3 -5.91 -9.29 1.44
C ALA A 3 -5.46 -8.90 0.05
N ASN A 4 -6.32 -8.22 -0.71
CA ASN A 4 -6.13 -8.10 -2.16
C ASN A 4 -5.01 -7.13 -2.56
N GLY A 5 -4.27 -6.54 -1.61
CA GLY A 5 -3.19 -5.59 -1.87
C GLY A 5 -3.62 -4.39 -2.73
N LEU A 6 -4.94 -4.18 -2.87
CA LEU A 6 -5.53 -3.13 -3.67
C LEU A 6 -5.51 -1.83 -2.87
N ARG A 7 -5.08 -0.74 -3.50
CA ARG A 7 -5.08 0.60 -2.94
C ARG A 7 -5.63 1.57 -3.97
N THR A 8 -6.56 2.41 -3.56
CA THR A 8 -6.93 3.60 -4.31
C THR A 8 -6.06 4.75 -3.80
N ILE A 9 -5.31 5.41 -4.70
CA ILE A 9 -4.36 6.47 -4.32
C ILE A 9 -4.56 7.66 -5.24
N VAL A 10 -4.65 8.86 -4.65
CA VAL A 10 -4.56 10.13 -5.38
C VAL A 10 -3.09 10.47 -5.60
N TRP A 11 -2.69 10.61 -6.85
CA TRP A 11 -1.32 10.89 -7.28
C TRP A 11 -1.32 11.87 -8.45
N ALA A 12 -0.15 12.12 -9.06
CA ALA A 12 -0.01 13.09 -10.15
C ALA A 12 -0.88 12.79 -11.39
N GLY A 13 -1.30 11.53 -11.58
CA GLY A 13 -2.20 11.10 -12.66
C GLY A 13 -3.69 11.24 -12.34
N GLY A 14 -4.06 11.66 -11.13
CA GLY A 14 -5.43 11.64 -10.64
C GLY A 14 -5.62 10.57 -9.55
N GLU A 15 -6.81 10.00 -9.46
CA GLU A 15 -7.11 8.91 -8.54
C GLU A 15 -7.15 7.59 -9.32
N ASP A 16 -6.30 6.64 -8.94
CA ASP A 16 -6.22 5.33 -9.59
C ASP A 16 -6.15 4.20 -8.57
N GLN A 17 -6.49 3.00 -9.03
CA GLN A 17 -6.30 1.77 -8.27
C GLN A 17 -4.95 1.12 -8.60
N PHE A 18 -4.26 0.67 -7.56
CA PHE A 18 -2.99 -0.03 -7.63
C PHE A 18 -3.11 -1.38 -6.92
N CYS A 19 -2.62 -2.44 -7.53
CA CYS A 19 -2.52 -3.76 -6.90
C CYS A 19 -1.31 -4.51 -7.45
N LEU A 20 -0.45 -5.02 -6.57
CA LEU A 20 0.71 -5.85 -6.93
C LEU A 20 0.58 -7.29 -6.42
N ALA A 21 -0.59 -7.69 -5.89
CA ALA A 21 -0.77 -8.98 -5.21
C ALA A 21 -0.69 -10.22 -6.12
N LYS A 22 -0.77 -10.05 -7.45
CA LYS A 22 -0.68 -11.16 -8.40
C LYS A 22 0.78 -11.62 -8.51
N VAL A 23 1.04 -12.91 -8.26
CA VAL A 23 2.40 -13.51 -8.33
C VAL A 23 3.12 -13.20 -9.63
N GLY A 24 2.43 -13.23 -10.78
CA GLY A 24 3.04 -12.87 -12.07
C GLY A 24 3.57 -11.43 -12.12
N LEU A 25 2.86 -10.47 -11.51
CA LEU A 25 3.30 -9.08 -11.43
C LEU A 25 4.49 -8.90 -10.48
N ILE A 26 4.55 -9.70 -9.41
CA ILE A 26 5.70 -9.71 -8.49
C ILE A 26 6.93 -10.25 -9.21
N LEU A 27 6.83 -11.39 -9.91
CA LEU A 27 7.93 -11.95 -10.70
C LEU A 27 8.39 -10.98 -11.79
N ASP A 28 7.45 -10.31 -12.44
CA ASP A 28 7.73 -9.27 -13.43
C ASP A 28 8.47 -8.07 -12.84
N LEU A 29 8.15 -7.68 -11.60
CA LEU A 29 8.83 -6.60 -10.88
C LEU A 29 10.26 -7.03 -10.56
N GLU A 30 10.44 -8.20 -9.96
CA GLU A 30 11.75 -8.70 -9.55
C GLU A 30 12.70 -8.85 -10.73
N ALA A 31 12.19 -9.34 -11.87
CA ALA A 31 12.94 -9.43 -13.11
C ALA A 31 13.39 -8.06 -13.63
N LYS A 32 12.53 -7.03 -13.57
CA LYS A 32 12.85 -5.68 -14.08
C LYS A 32 13.74 -4.87 -13.14
N CYS A 33 13.65 -5.12 -11.84
CA CYS A 33 14.52 -4.50 -10.83
C CYS A 33 15.83 -5.27 -10.59
N GLU A 34 15.95 -6.49 -11.15
CA GLU A 34 17.05 -7.42 -10.92
C GLU A 34 17.31 -7.64 -9.42
N ALA A 35 16.23 -7.70 -8.64
CA ALA A 35 16.26 -7.77 -7.19
C ALA A 35 14.94 -8.30 -6.64
N GLY A 36 14.99 -9.02 -5.52
CA GLY A 36 13.79 -9.46 -4.83
C GLY A 36 12.96 -8.27 -4.31
N ILE A 37 11.64 -8.45 -4.20
CA ILE A 37 10.70 -7.38 -3.84
C ILE A 37 11.05 -6.68 -2.51
N ALA A 38 11.53 -7.44 -1.51
CA ALA A 38 11.97 -6.87 -0.23
C ALA A 38 13.22 -5.98 -0.36
N THR A 39 14.12 -6.33 -1.28
CA THR A 39 15.29 -5.51 -1.59
C THR A 39 14.87 -4.21 -2.28
N VAL A 40 13.91 -4.27 -3.21
CA VAL A 40 13.34 -3.08 -3.86
C VAL A 40 12.71 -2.14 -2.82
N MET A 41 11.87 -2.67 -1.93
CA MET A 41 11.26 -1.91 -0.83
C MET A 41 12.30 -1.24 0.08
N THR A 42 13.35 -1.98 0.45
CA THR A 42 14.44 -1.46 1.28
C THR A 42 15.21 -0.33 0.59
N ARG A 43 15.50 -0.48 -0.71
CA ARG A 43 16.17 0.57 -1.49
C ARG A 43 15.32 1.83 -1.58
N LEU A 44 14.01 1.69 -1.80
CA LEU A 44 13.06 2.80 -1.79
C LEU A 44 13.07 3.54 -0.45
N GLY A 45 12.95 2.82 0.68
CA GLY A 45 12.93 3.41 2.01
C GLY A 45 14.26 4.02 2.47
N SER A 46 15.39 3.46 2.01
CA SER A 46 16.74 3.95 2.36
C SER A 46 17.30 5.01 1.40
N GLY A 47 16.61 5.31 0.30
CA GLY A 47 17.07 6.26 -0.70
C GLY A 47 18.14 5.72 -1.67
N THR A 48 18.42 4.41 -1.67
CA THR A 48 19.39 3.76 -2.56
C THR A 48 18.75 3.13 -3.80
N TRP A 49 17.55 3.62 -4.15
CA TRP A 49 16.72 3.13 -5.24
C TRP A 49 17.31 3.43 -6.62
N ARG A 50 17.04 2.52 -7.55
CA ARG A 50 17.28 2.65 -8.99
C ARG A 50 16.01 3.15 -9.67
N LEU A 51 16.13 3.60 -10.92
CA LEU A 51 14.98 4.09 -11.70
C LEU A 51 13.83 3.05 -11.77
N ASN A 52 14.17 1.78 -12.02
CA ASN A 52 13.16 0.72 -12.11
C ASN A 52 12.50 0.41 -10.76
N ASP A 53 13.21 0.64 -9.63
CA ASP A 53 12.63 0.50 -8.29
C ASP A 53 11.47 1.48 -8.08
N VAL A 54 11.42 2.59 -8.84
CA VAL A 54 10.32 3.58 -8.78
C VAL A 54 9.29 3.33 -9.89
N ARG A 55 9.73 3.21 -11.15
CA ARG A 55 8.83 3.15 -12.31
C ARG A 55 7.99 1.87 -12.35
N GLU A 56 8.60 0.73 -12.06
CA GLU A 56 7.97 -0.57 -12.27
C GLU A 56 6.89 -0.91 -11.25
N PRO A 57 7.05 -0.61 -9.94
CA PRO A 57 5.96 -0.79 -8.98
C PRO A 57 4.71 0.02 -9.34
N ILE A 58 4.89 1.25 -9.82
CA ILE A 58 3.78 2.11 -10.25
C ILE A 58 3.11 1.51 -11.50
N ARG A 59 3.89 1.18 -12.53
CA ARG A 59 3.36 0.61 -13.79
C ARG A 59 2.62 -0.70 -13.55
N LEU A 60 3.24 -1.64 -12.84
CA LEU A 60 2.69 -2.95 -12.56
C LEU A 60 1.53 -2.87 -11.57
N GLY A 61 1.60 -1.96 -10.61
CA GLY A 61 0.52 -1.65 -9.68
C GLY A 61 -0.74 -1.19 -10.41
N LEU A 62 -0.63 -0.21 -11.33
CA LEU A 62 -1.74 0.24 -12.16
C LEU A 62 -2.35 -0.90 -12.98
N ILE A 63 -1.51 -1.74 -13.59
CA ILE A 63 -1.97 -2.91 -14.36
C ILE A 63 -2.73 -3.90 -13.47
N GLY A 64 -2.21 -4.18 -12.28
CA GLY A 64 -2.90 -5.07 -11.35
C GLY A 64 -4.19 -4.47 -10.78
N GLY A 65 -4.27 -3.13 -10.70
CA GLY A 65 -5.48 -2.37 -10.35
C GLY A 65 -6.49 -2.21 -11.48
N GLY A 66 -6.20 -2.74 -12.68
CA GLY A 66 -7.16 -2.82 -13.79
C GLY A 66 -6.88 -1.88 -14.96
N MET A 67 -5.83 -1.04 -14.90
CA MET A 67 -5.44 -0.19 -16.02
C MET A 67 -4.81 -1.03 -17.15
N ALA A 68 -5.14 -0.70 -18.41
CA ALA A 68 -4.53 -1.36 -19.57
C ALA A 68 -3.00 -1.12 -19.62
N PRO A 69 -2.18 -2.10 -20.06
CA PRO A 69 -0.72 -1.98 -20.05
C PRO A 69 -0.17 -0.74 -20.78
N ASP A 70 -0.70 -0.42 -21.95
CA ASP A 70 -0.27 0.76 -22.72
C ASP A 70 -0.64 2.07 -22.02
N ALA A 71 -1.81 2.11 -21.38
CA ALA A 71 -2.25 3.25 -20.60
C ALA A 71 -1.37 3.44 -19.35
N ALA A 72 -1.03 2.35 -18.66
CA ALA A 72 -0.13 2.39 -17.50
C ALA A 72 1.28 2.86 -17.89
N MET A 73 1.82 2.40 -19.01
CA MET A 73 3.10 2.88 -19.53
C MET A 73 3.05 4.40 -19.81
N LYS A 74 1.98 4.86 -20.47
CA LYS A 74 1.78 6.29 -20.75
C LYS A 74 1.63 7.12 -19.48
N ALA A 75 0.90 6.62 -18.48
CA ALA A 75 0.74 7.27 -17.19
C ALA A 75 2.09 7.44 -16.47
N VAL A 76 2.91 6.37 -16.42
CA VAL A 76 4.27 6.46 -15.84
C VAL A 76 5.14 7.45 -16.62
N ARG A 77 5.09 7.44 -17.96
CA ARG A 77 5.84 8.41 -18.75
C ARG A 77 5.47 9.86 -18.41
N ASN A 78 4.17 10.16 -18.40
CA ASN A 78 3.69 11.53 -18.20
C ASN A 78 3.82 12.01 -16.74
N HIS A 79 3.68 11.11 -15.77
CA HIS A 79 3.56 11.48 -14.36
C HIS A 79 4.78 11.12 -13.50
N VAL A 80 5.65 10.23 -13.97
CA VAL A 80 6.90 9.85 -13.29
C VAL A 80 8.11 10.35 -14.07
N ASP A 81 8.22 10.03 -15.36
CA ASP A 81 9.45 10.32 -16.13
C ASP A 81 9.61 11.82 -16.45
N GLU A 82 8.50 12.54 -16.59
CA GLU A 82 8.48 13.98 -16.88
C GLU A 82 8.52 14.85 -15.61
N ASN A 83 8.57 14.25 -14.41
CA ASN A 83 8.57 14.94 -13.11
C ASN A 83 9.80 14.59 -12.26
N PRO A 84 10.10 15.35 -11.19
CA PRO A 84 11.12 14.96 -10.23
C PRO A 84 10.85 13.57 -9.64
N LEU A 85 11.74 12.60 -9.88
CA LEU A 85 11.57 11.20 -9.49
C LEU A 85 11.26 11.00 -8.00
N THR A 86 11.85 11.83 -7.14
CA THR A 86 11.66 11.78 -5.69
C THR A 86 10.18 11.90 -5.29
N SER A 87 9.37 12.61 -6.07
CA SER A 87 7.93 12.76 -5.82
C SER A 87 7.15 11.45 -6.00
N SER A 88 7.69 10.48 -6.74
CA SER A 88 7.05 9.18 -7.00
C SER A 88 7.59 8.05 -6.11
N VAL A 89 8.68 8.27 -5.37
CA VAL A 89 9.31 7.24 -4.52
C VAL A 89 8.36 6.75 -3.44
N LEU A 90 7.65 7.66 -2.76
CA LEU A 90 6.71 7.28 -1.70
C LEU A 90 5.52 6.49 -2.24
N LEU A 91 5.06 6.81 -3.44
CA LEU A 91 4.01 6.06 -4.13
C LEU A 91 4.47 4.63 -4.45
N ALA A 92 5.66 4.48 -5.02
CA ALA A 92 6.24 3.16 -5.31
C ALA A 92 6.40 2.32 -4.03
N TYR A 93 6.88 2.95 -2.94
CA TYR A 93 6.99 2.29 -1.64
C TYR A 93 5.64 1.80 -1.11
N ALA A 94 4.62 2.65 -1.12
CA ALA A 94 3.28 2.32 -0.63
C ALA A 94 2.63 1.16 -1.41
N ILE A 95 2.87 1.07 -2.72
CA ILE A 95 2.37 -0.02 -3.56
C ILE A 95 3.00 -1.37 -3.17
N ILE A 96 4.31 -1.38 -2.91
CA ILE A 96 5.01 -2.60 -2.47
C ILE A 96 4.63 -2.96 -1.03
N GLU A 97 4.52 -1.97 -0.15
CA GLU A 97 4.08 -2.18 1.23
C GLU A 97 2.70 -2.84 1.29
N ALA A 98 1.76 -2.43 0.43
CA ALA A 98 0.42 -2.97 0.39
C ALA A 98 0.35 -4.49 0.12
N VAL A 99 1.32 -5.05 -0.63
CA VAL A 99 1.40 -6.49 -0.86
C VAL A 99 2.21 -7.22 0.22
N MET A 100 3.22 -6.57 0.79
CA MET A 100 4.11 -7.17 1.79
C MET A 100 3.51 -7.21 3.20
N VAL A 101 2.79 -6.15 3.58
CA VAL A 101 2.26 -5.95 4.94
C VAL A 101 0.73 -6.08 4.96
N GLY A 102 0.07 -5.73 3.85
CA GLY A 102 -1.39 -5.75 3.72
C GLY A 102 -2.02 -4.36 3.70
N VAL A 103 -3.34 -4.32 3.70
CA VAL A 103 -4.14 -3.08 3.80
C VAL A 103 -4.65 -2.97 5.24
N PRO A 104 -4.41 -1.85 5.95
CA PRO A 104 -4.92 -1.66 7.31
C PRO A 104 -6.44 -1.90 7.44
N ASP A 105 -7.20 -1.66 6.37
CA ASP A 105 -8.65 -1.85 6.31
C ASP A 105 -9.10 -3.16 5.62
N ASP A 106 -8.21 -4.15 5.46
CA ASP A 106 -8.63 -5.47 4.96
C ASP A 106 -9.21 -6.32 6.10
N PRO A 107 -10.52 -6.64 6.10
CA PRO A 107 -11.08 -7.51 7.12
C PRO A 107 -10.50 -8.92 6.97
N VAL A 108 -9.67 -9.32 7.93
CA VAL A 108 -9.19 -10.69 8.04
C VAL A 108 -10.37 -11.60 8.42
N GLY A 109 -10.80 -12.42 7.46
CA GLY A 109 -11.80 -13.48 7.67
C GLY A 109 -13.14 -13.16 7.04
N LYS A 110 -13.58 -14.00 6.09
CA LYS A 110 -15.00 -14.10 5.76
C LYS A 110 -15.72 -14.65 6.99
N GLN A 111 -16.48 -13.83 7.71
CA GLN A 111 -17.60 -14.37 8.47
C GLN A 111 -18.56 -14.99 7.45
N LEU A 112 -18.75 -16.30 7.56
CA LEU A 112 -19.80 -16.99 6.85
C LEU A 112 -21.13 -16.48 7.43
N ASP A 113 -21.98 -15.97 6.54
CA ASP A 113 -23.30 -15.45 6.86
C ASP A 113 -24.10 -16.48 7.67
N GLY A 114 -24.43 -16.10 8.90
CA GLY A 114 -25.50 -16.70 9.68
C GLY A 114 -26.57 -15.63 9.88
N ASP A 115 -27.59 -15.66 9.02
CA ASP A 115 -28.80 -14.87 9.17
C ASP A 115 -29.45 -15.13 10.54
N ASP A 116 -29.64 -14.09 11.37
CA ASP A 116 -30.92 -13.90 12.04
C ASP A 116 -31.16 -12.44 12.46
N GLN A 117 -32.42 -12.02 12.30
CA GLN A 117 -32.91 -10.65 12.39
C GLN A 117 -33.06 -10.15 13.83
N GLY A 118 -32.95 -8.84 14.05
CA GLY A 118 -33.47 -8.24 15.30
C GLY A 118 -33.15 -6.76 15.51
N LYS A 119 -34.14 -5.91 15.22
CA LYS A 119 -34.16 -4.45 15.50
C LYS A 119 -33.77 -4.09 16.94
N ALA A 120 -33.02 -3.00 17.11
CA ALA A 120 -33.43 -1.74 17.79
C ALA A 120 -32.22 -0.95 18.32
N GLU A 121 -32.07 0.30 17.87
CA GLU A 121 -31.51 1.40 18.69
C GLU A 121 -32.57 1.81 19.75
N PRO A 122 -32.24 2.51 20.87
CA PRO A 122 -31.20 3.53 20.96
C PRO A 122 -30.41 3.61 22.30
N ALA A 123 -29.58 4.66 22.37
CA ALA A 123 -29.23 5.46 23.55
C ALA A 123 -27.92 5.14 24.30
N GLY A 124 -26.89 5.94 23.97
CA GLY A 124 -26.29 6.89 24.90
C GLY A 124 -25.41 6.37 26.05
N ALA A 125 -24.10 6.57 25.93
CA ALA A 125 -23.23 7.00 27.03
C ALA A 125 -21.86 7.47 26.51
N GLN A 126 -21.56 8.76 26.70
CA GLN A 126 -20.21 9.28 26.96
C GLN A 126 -19.59 8.51 28.16
N GLN A 127 -18.29 8.29 28.33
CA GLN A 127 -17.18 9.23 28.21
C GLN A 127 -15.84 8.49 28.51
N THR A 128 -14.73 9.17 28.18
CA THR A 128 -13.41 9.19 28.86
C THR A 128 -12.47 7.98 28.84
N GLY A 129 -11.38 8.14 28.06
CA GLY A 129 -10.05 8.44 28.63
C GLY A 129 -9.10 7.27 28.90
N PHE A 130 -7.96 7.25 28.19
CA PHE A 130 -6.73 6.67 28.73
C PHE A 130 -5.52 7.50 28.29
N THR A 131 -5.12 8.43 29.15
CA THR A 131 -3.80 9.07 29.13
C THR A 131 -2.86 8.22 29.98
N THR A 132 -1.79 7.70 29.38
CA THR A 132 -0.70 7.07 30.13
C THR A 132 0.31 8.15 30.51
N THR A 133 0.32 8.54 31.79
CA THR A 133 1.42 9.26 32.41
C THR A 133 2.48 8.24 32.80
N THR A 134 3.66 8.32 32.19
CA THR A 134 4.88 7.61 32.63
C THR A 134 5.47 8.37 33.82
N ASP A 135 5.42 7.76 35.01
CA ASP A 135 6.23 8.15 36.15
C ASP A 135 7.54 7.37 36.09
N ALA A 136 8.66 8.10 36.05
CA ALA A 136 10.01 7.54 36.11
C ALA A 136 10.75 8.24 37.24
N SER A 137 10.46 7.80 38.46
CA SER A 137 11.17 8.22 39.67
C SER A 137 11.49 6.96 40.49
N ASP A 138 12.52 6.22 40.09
CA ASP A 138 13.21 5.28 40.98
C ASP A 138 14.59 4.94 40.43
N ALA A 139 15.60 5.65 40.92
CA ALA A 139 16.98 5.20 40.92
C ALA A 139 17.44 5.13 42.38
N PRO A 140 17.84 3.96 42.90
CA PRO A 140 18.32 3.85 44.25
C PRO A 140 19.79 4.27 44.36
N ASN A 141 20.11 4.72 45.58
CA ASN A 141 21.33 5.27 46.16
C ASN A 141 22.66 4.66 45.69
#